data_AF-A0A809RLF6-F1
#
_entry.id   AF-A0A809RLF6-F1
#
_cell.length_a   1.000
_cell.length_b   1.000
_cell.length_c   1.000
_cell.angle_alpha   90.00
_cell.angle_beta   90.00
_cell.angle_gamma   90.00
#
_symmetry.space_group_name_H-M   'P 1'
#
loop_
_entity.id
_entity.type
_entity.pdbx_description
1 polymer ?
#
loop_
_entity_poly.entity_id
_entity_poly.type
_entity_poly.pdbx_seq_one_letter_code
_entity_poly.pdbx_strand_id
1 'polypeptide(L)'
;MNDNDMDFADAIDAPVNTDNSPSSEIGNQGESAPAVADTQPTPMPAEMDQQTDQEASVEPATPAPCVGTLDLIINDPHGDPISGLRFQVIIKKVVVFVGKTDAKGRIKTIENLKLGSVFEIHVQNDIGNYKLAAIGKIESEDNYACLTSPKTRFEFTTYAHNGESGSAAEHKKKVIKSHNQQPADTPSITGNSDTKPTIQQSRNDDGHPVAAVIDGAANWYNMHNDKAAHPAQDALTKLNTLVAFMEHQATLDYRVLAPITSDEIIVKMRKKTFVEPVGKKPQQFTKWCAKYVKVGLWYAGYGPATQSIGSGVQLARQMGPELIKAGFKEVALPKVKIHAGQQIIEQPDITFVLPGDVIVYKKTAAPNEAGHIDVRTYHGFISDFVWPARNGFPDVQKYTVIGVYRKYSDTLAEARVKAFLRIIREHEAKGFADPYKALKWENNQHICFSDMSMHPSNRVENKPAGAYQIKWGTFTQAKDETGWSGYFTPIDQDRAAIYLLQSKSSSTSYPRRTALGYIMEGKPEQAINETKLWNLFAFLPGGGKQQQITMDALKQTFDLYTKEYA
;
A
#
# COMPACT_ATOMS: atom_id res chain seq x y z
N MET A 1 11.78 68.17 15.77
CA MET A 1 12.89 67.29 15.37
C MET A 1 12.40 66.56 14.14
N ASN A 2 13.17 66.67 13.07
CA ASN A 2 12.71 66.71 11.68
C ASN A 2 12.11 65.41 11.14
N ASP A 3 11.16 65.63 10.24
CA ASP A 3 10.60 64.72 9.26
C ASP A 3 11.69 64.06 8.39
N ASN A 4 11.44 62.80 8.00
CA ASN A 4 11.46 62.40 6.59
C ASN A 4 10.98 60.96 6.44
N ASP A 5 9.83 60.83 5.79
CA ASP A 5 9.42 59.70 4.97
C ASP A 5 10.53 59.32 3.97
N MET A 6 10.76 58.03 3.77
CA MET A 6 11.22 57.51 2.48
C MET A 6 10.67 56.10 2.22
N ASP A 7 9.82 56.07 1.20
CA ASP A 7 9.37 54.93 0.42
C ASP A 7 10.52 54.01 -0.03
N PHE A 8 10.28 52.71 -0.04
CA PHE A 8 11.01 51.76 -0.89
C PHE A 8 10.02 51.04 -1.79
N ALA A 9 10.00 51.47 -3.05
CA ALA A 9 9.41 50.78 -4.18
C ALA A 9 10.50 50.06 -4.99
N ASP A 10 10.09 48.95 -5.58
CA ASP A 10 10.57 48.27 -6.80
C ASP A 10 12.04 47.89 -6.97
N ALA A 11 12.28 46.59 -7.23
CA ALA A 11 12.74 46.15 -8.55
C ALA A 11 12.72 44.61 -8.66
N ILE A 12 11.97 44.15 -9.65
CA ILE A 12 11.91 42.80 -10.20
C ILE A 12 13.03 42.70 -11.23
N ASP A 13 13.92 41.70 -11.12
CA ASP A 13 14.87 41.38 -12.19
C ASP A 13 14.71 39.92 -12.64
N ALA A 14 14.38 39.77 -13.91
CA ALA A 14 14.31 38.51 -14.65
C ALA A 14 15.67 38.20 -15.29
N PRO A 15 16.11 36.94 -15.37
CA PRO A 15 17.31 36.60 -16.13
C PRO A 15 17.01 36.47 -17.63
N VAL A 16 17.80 37.25 -18.37
CA VAL A 16 17.91 37.35 -19.83
C VAL A 16 18.41 36.05 -20.45
N ASN A 17 17.80 35.72 -21.58
CA ASN A 17 18.10 34.63 -22.50
C ASN A 17 19.28 35.05 -23.40
N THR A 18 20.32 34.23 -23.53
CA THR A 18 21.33 34.39 -24.59
C THR A 18 21.61 33.06 -25.28
N ASP A 19 21.04 32.94 -26.47
CA ASP A 19 21.48 32.06 -27.55
C ASP A 19 22.95 32.30 -27.91
N ASN A 20 23.68 31.23 -28.20
CA ASN A 20 24.86 31.29 -29.05
C ASN A 20 25.07 29.93 -29.74
N SER A 21 24.60 29.86 -30.98
CA SER A 21 25.03 28.87 -31.99
C SER A 21 26.18 29.47 -32.80
N PRO A 22 27.22 28.70 -33.17
CA PRO A 22 28.05 29.02 -34.31
C PRO A 22 27.70 28.14 -35.51
N SER A 23 27.41 28.81 -36.62
CA SER A 23 27.35 28.27 -37.97
C SER A 23 28.74 27.94 -38.51
N SER A 24 28.82 26.93 -39.38
CA SER A 24 29.86 26.85 -40.41
C SER A 24 29.25 26.27 -41.70
N GLU A 25 29.15 27.12 -42.73
CA GLU A 25 29.12 26.77 -44.15
C GLU A 25 30.43 26.00 -44.49
N ILE A 26 30.56 25.16 -45.52
CA ILE A 26 30.52 25.43 -46.97
C ILE A 26 30.55 24.05 -47.66
N GLY A 27 29.86 23.88 -48.80
CA GLY A 27 30.19 22.78 -49.73
C GLY A 27 29.09 22.41 -50.73
N ASN A 28 28.82 23.31 -51.67
CA ASN A 28 27.96 23.11 -52.83
C ASN A 28 28.65 22.23 -53.90
N GLN A 29 27.95 21.32 -54.56
CA GLN A 29 28.04 21.06 -56.03
C GLN A 29 27.20 19.84 -56.48
N GLY A 30 26.36 20.07 -57.50
CA GLY A 30 26.48 19.29 -58.75
C GLY A 30 25.50 18.13 -59.00
N GLU A 31 24.35 18.48 -59.60
CA GLU A 31 23.80 17.92 -60.85
C GLU A 31 23.59 16.41 -61.10
N SER A 32 22.46 16.18 -61.80
CA SER A 32 22.16 15.16 -62.82
C SER A 32 21.42 13.88 -62.40
N ALA A 33 20.14 13.84 -62.79
CA ALA A 33 19.42 12.63 -63.16
C ALA A 33 20.03 12.04 -64.46
N PRO A 34 19.88 10.73 -64.71
CA PRO A 34 18.75 10.32 -65.57
C PRO A 34 18.10 8.98 -65.15
N ALA A 35 17.09 8.61 -65.93
CA ALA A 35 16.04 7.65 -65.65
C ALA A 35 16.27 6.22 -66.19
N VAL A 36 15.30 5.36 -65.85
CA VAL A 36 14.82 4.13 -66.53
C VAL A 36 15.60 2.82 -66.32
N ALA A 37 14.94 1.84 -65.68
CA ALA A 37 14.82 0.46 -66.18
C ALA A 37 13.81 -0.36 -65.33
N ASP A 38 12.60 -0.44 -65.88
CA ASP A 38 11.71 -1.60 -66.01
C ASP A 38 12.13 -2.96 -65.42
N THR A 39 11.21 -3.61 -64.68
CA THR A 39 10.98 -5.06 -64.77
C THR A 39 9.65 -5.44 -64.10
N GLN A 40 8.70 -5.85 -64.94
CA GLN A 40 7.45 -6.55 -64.57
C GLN A 40 7.72 -7.88 -63.84
N PRO A 41 6.69 -8.44 -63.20
CA PRO A 41 6.28 -9.78 -63.65
C PRO A 41 4.76 -9.91 -63.90
N THR A 42 4.48 -10.68 -64.95
CA THR A 42 3.21 -11.12 -65.52
C THR A 42 2.48 -12.15 -64.63
N PRO A 43 1.15 -12.37 -64.80
CA PRO A 43 0.30 -13.10 -63.85
C PRO A 43 -0.19 -14.49 -64.34
N MET A 44 -0.91 -15.18 -63.44
CA MET A 44 -1.87 -16.30 -63.61
C MET A 44 -1.31 -17.75 -63.61
N PRO A 45 -2.12 -18.80 -63.28
CA PRO A 45 -3.58 -18.81 -63.13
C PRO A 45 -4.15 -19.49 -61.87
N ALA A 46 -5.47 -19.29 -61.74
CA ALA A 46 -6.39 -19.88 -60.80
C ALA A 46 -6.69 -21.36 -61.11
N GLU A 47 -6.90 -22.15 -60.07
CA GLU A 47 -7.66 -23.40 -60.12
C GLU A 47 -8.77 -23.36 -59.06
N MET A 48 -9.99 -23.50 -59.56
CA MET A 48 -11.22 -23.77 -58.83
C MET A 48 -11.14 -25.20 -58.28
N ASP A 49 -11.56 -25.40 -57.04
CA ASP A 49 -12.25 -26.63 -56.67
C ASP A 49 -13.47 -26.30 -55.81
N GLN A 50 -14.62 -26.72 -56.32
CA GLN A 50 -15.92 -26.69 -55.68
C GLN A 50 -16.05 -27.92 -54.80
N GLN A 51 -16.45 -27.74 -53.54
CA GLN A 51 -17.05 -28.84 -52.79
C GLN A 51 -18.28 -28.35 -52.03
N THR A 52 -19.35 -29.08 -52.28
CA THR A 52 -20.76 -28.84 -52.02
C THR A 52 -21.17 -29.12 -50.58
N ASP A 53 -22.19 -28.38 -50.14
CA ASP A 53 -22.92 -28.50 -48.89
C ASP A 53 -23.48 -29.91 -48.63
N GLN A 54 -23.46 -30.33 -47.36
CA GLN A 54 -24.50 -31.17 -46.77
C GLN A 54 -24.75 -30.76 -45.32
N GLU A 55 -25.82 -29.97 -45.16
CA GLU A 55 -26.39 -29.50 -43.92
C GLU A 55 -27.24 -30.64 -43.29
N ALA A 56 -26.71 -31.29 -42.26
CA ALA A 56 -27.44 -32.24 -41.44
C ALA A 56 -28.12 -31.50 -40.28
N SER A 57 -29.43 -31.34 -40.39
CA SER A 57 -30.33 -30.88 -39.33
C SER A 57 -30.25 -31.82 -38.12
N VAL A 58 -29.63 -31.34 -37.03
CA VAL A 58 -29.67 -31.97 -35.71
C VAL A 58 -30.64 -31.15 -34.85
N GLU A 59 -31.75 -31.78 -34.44
CA GLU A 59 -32.62 -31.26 -33.38
C GLU A 59 -31.77 -30.88 -32.15
N PRO A 60 -31.91 -29.66 -31.59
CA PRO A 60 -31.14 -29.28 -30.42
C PRO A 60 -31.58 -30.14 -29.23
N ALA A 61 -30.70 -31.04 -28.81
CA ALA A 61 -30.79 -31.68 -27.51
C ALA A 61 -30.91 -30.57 -26.46
N THR A 62 -31.98 -30.61 -25.67
CA THR A 62 -32.18 -29.72 -24.53
C THR A 62 -30.88 -29.71 -23.71
N PRO A 63 -30.20 -28.56 -23.54
CA PRO A 63 -28.91 -28.52 -22.88
C PRO A 63 -29.05 -29.12 -21.48
N ALA A 64 -28.18 -30.07 -21.15
CA ALA A 64 -28.11 -30.66 -19.82
C ALA A 64 -28.02 -29.51 -18.79
N PRO A 65 -28.78 -29.58 -17.68
CA PRO A 65 -28.75 -28.51 -16.69
C PRO A 65 -27.31 -28.31 -16.21
N CYS A 66 -26.76 -27.12 -16.43
CA CYS A 66 -25.43 -26.78 -15.92
C CYS A 66 -25.46 -26.86 -14.40
N VAL A 67 -24.77 -27.86 -13.85
CA VAL A 67 -24.65 -28.12 -12.42
C VAL A 67 -23.19 -27.95 -12.00
N GLY A 68 -22.97 -27.51 -10.78
CA GLY A 68 -21.67 -27.39 -10.16
C GLY A 68 -21.55 -28.18 -8.85
N THR A 69 -20.32 -28.26 -8.37
CA THR A 69 -19.92 -28.91 -7.13
C THR A 69 -19.49 -27.84 -6.12
N LEU A 70 -19.62 -28.13 -4.82
CA LEU A 70 -19.10 -27.30 -3.74
C LEU A 70 -18.24 -28.13 -2.80
N ASP A 71 -16.96 -27.76 -2.74
CA ASP A 71 -15.99 -28.23 -1.75
C ASP A 71 -15.83 -27.17 -0.65
N LEU A 72 -15.96 -27.59 0.61
CA LEU A 72 -15.85 -26.70 1.76
C LEU A 72 -14.86 -27.25 2.79
N ILE A 73 -13.99 -26.37 3.28
CA ILE A 73 -13.12 -26.63 4.44
C ILE A 73 -13.45 -25.61 5.54
N ILE A 74 -13.52 -26.07 6.79
CA ILE A 74 -13.74 -25.24 7.97
C ILE A 74 -12.54 -25.34 8.91
N ASN A 75 -11.88 -24.21 9.13
CA ASN A 75 -10.70 -24.06 9.98
C ASN A 75 -10.98 -23.14 11.18
N ASP A 76 -10.13 -23.20 12.17
CA ASP A 76 -10.11 -22.29 13.32
C ASP A 76 -9.30 -21.01 13.02
N PRO A 77 -9.25 -20.03 13.94
CA PRO A 77 -8.50 -18.78 13.73
C PRO A 77 -7.00 -18.94 13.45
N HIS A 78 -6.42 -20.09 13.82
CA HIS A 78 -5.01 -20.40 13.64
C HIS A 78 -4.73 -21.15 12.33
N GLY A 79 -5.79 -21.51 11.58
CA GLY A 79 -5.71 -22.28 10.34
C GLY A 79 -5.78 -23.79 10.57
N ASP A 80 -6.03 -24.24 11.79
CA ASP A 80 -6.17 -25.66 12.11
C ASP A 80 -7.58 -26.17 11.76
N PRO A 81 -7.72 -27.37 11.18
CA PRO A 81 -9.02 -27.90 10.77
C PRO A 81 -9.95 -28.21 11.95
N ILE A 82 -11.23 -27.80 11.85
CA ILE A 82 -12.23 -28.10 12.89
C ILE A 82 -12.93 -29.40 12.56
N SER A 83 -12.66 -30.45 13.33
CA SER A 83 -13.28 -31.77 13.13
C SER A 83 -14.63 -31.94 13.84
N GLY A 84 -15.56 -32.66 13.22
CA GLY A 84 -16.84 -33.07 13.82
C GLY A 84 -17.91 -31.99 13.92
N LEU A 85 -17.65 -30.81 13.36
CA LEU A 85 -18.56 -29.67 13.37
C LEU A 85 -19.79 -29.96 12.51
N ARG A 86 -20.99 -29.87 13.07
CA ARG A 86 -22.22 -30.09 12.29
C ARG A 86 -22.62 -28.83 11.55
N PHE A 87 -23.08 -28.99 10.32
CA PHE A 87 -23.51 -27.88 9.48
C PHE A 87 -24.65 -28.31 8.56
N GLN A 88 -25.32 -27.32 7.96
CA GLN A 88 -26.30 -27.50 6.91
C GLN A 88 -26.09 -26.44 5.83
N VAL A 89 -26.38 -26.80 4.58
CA VAL A 89 -26.36 -25.90 3.43
C VAL A 89 -27.80 -25.69 2.97
N ILE A 90 -28.19 -24.43 2.80
CA ILE A 90 -29.54 -24.02 2.42
C ILE A 90 -29.47 -23.27 1.10
N ILE A 91 -30.27 -23.67 0.12
CA ILE A 91 -30.43 -22.94 -1.15
C ILE A 91 -31.91 -22.61 -1.30
N LYS A 92 -32.22 -21.32 -1.53
CA LYS A 92 -33.62 -20.84 -1.66
C LYS A 92 -34.53 -21.29 -0.50
N LYS A 93 -34.02 -21.24 0.73
CA LYS A 93 -34.70 -21.66 1.97
C LYS A 93 -34.96 -23.18 2.10
N VAL A 94 -34.41 -24.01 1.21
CA VAL A 94 -34.47 -25.47 1.30
C VAL A 94 -33.11 -25.98 1.76
N VAL A 95 -33.09 -26.80 2.82
CA VAL A 95 -31.87 -27.48 3.26
C VAL A 95 -31.51 -28.52 2.20
N VAL A 96 -30.42 -28.26 1.46
CA VAL A 96 -29.93 -29.15 0.39
C VAL A 96 -28.90 -30.14 0.89
N PHE A 97 -28.26 -29.86 2.04
CA PHE A 97 -27.27 -30.76 2.63
C PHE A 97 -27.21 -30.57 4.15
N VAL A 98 -26.99 -31.67 4.88
CA VAL A 98 -26.69 -31.67 6.31
C VAL A 98 -25.53 -32.64 6.54
N GLY A 99 -24.50 -32.21 7.26
CA GLY A 99 -23.33 -33.05 7.47
C GLY A 99 -22.49 -32.68 8.68
N LYS A 100 -21.33 -33.34 8.78
CA LYS A 100 -20.27 -33.03 9.74
C LYS A 100 -18.94 -32.91 9.02
N THR A 101 -18.05 -32.06 9.51
CA THR A 101 -16.68 -31.98 9.02
C THR A 101 -15.88 -33.23 9.41
N ASP A 102 -14.95 -33.66 8.54
CA ASP A 102 -14.05 -34.78 8.77
C ASP A 102 -12.86 -34.41 9.67
N ALA A 103 -11.87 -35.31 9.83
CA ALA A 103 -10.66 -35.06 10.62
C ALA A 103 -9.77 -33.93 10.07
N LYS A 104 -9.97 -33.53 8.80
CA LYS A 104 -9.25 -32.46 8.11
C LYS A 104 -10.12 -31.20 7.94
N GLY A 105 -11.23 -31.10 8.67
CA GLY A 105 -12.14 -29.95 8.60
C GLY A 105 -12.92 -29.88 7.29
N ARG A 106 -12.85 -30.92 6.44
CA ARG A 106 -13.47 -30.94 5.12
C ARG A 106 -14.88 -31.45 5.19
N ILE A 107 -15.67 -30.98 4.25
CA ILE A 107 -17.03 -31.41 4.02
C ILE A 107 -17.05 -32.29 2.79
N LYS A 108 -17.93 -33.30 2.79
CA LYS A 108 -18.18 -34.10 1.60
C LYS A 108 -18.67 -33.18 0.48
N THR A 109 -18.02 -33.26 -0.68
CA THR A 109 -18.36 -32.52 -1.89
C THR A 109 -19.87 -32.60 -2.15
N ILE A 110 -20.49 -31.44 -2.31
CA ILE A 110 -21.92 -31.33 -2.61
C ILE A 110 -22.05 -31.19 -4.12
N GLU A 111 -22.60 -32.21 -4.77
CA GLU A 111 -22.76 -32.27 -6.22
C GLU A 111 -24.16 -31.78 -6.65
N ASN A 112 -24.33 -31.58 -7.96
CA ASN A 112 -25.61 -31.26 -8.61
C ASN A 112 -26.23 -29.92 -8.17
N LEU A 113 -25.40 -28.94 -7.80
CA LEU A 113 -25.87 -27.61 -7.43
C LEU A 113 -26.10 -26.75 -8.67
N LYS A 114 -27.25 -26.10 -8.77
CA LYS A 114 -27.56 -25.26 -9.94
C LYS A 114 -26.61 -24.06 -10.02
N LEU A 115 -25.96 -23.85 -11.17
CA LEU A 115 -25.15 -22.65 -11.40
C LEU A 115 -25.99 -21.38 -11.23
N GLY A 116 -25.39 -20.37 -10.63
CA GLY A 116 -26.02 -19.10 -10.26
C GLY A 116 -26.86 -19.14 -8.98
N SER A 117 -27.01 -20.30 -8.33
CA SER A 117 -27.77 -20.39 -7.07
C SER A 117 -26.98 -19.83 -5.88
N VAL A 118 -27.68 -19.13 -4.99
CA VAL A 118 -27.15 -18.63 -3.72
C VAL A 118 -27.35 -19.70 -2.65
N PHE A 119 -26.28 -20.05 -1.96
CA PHE A 119 -26.29 -20.97 -0.84
C PHE A 119 -25.98 -20.25 0.47
N GLU A 120 -26.55 -20.74 1.55
CA GLU A 120 -26.28 -20.33 2.92
C GLU A 120 -25.70 -21.51 3.67
N ILE A 121 -24.66 -21.28 4.46
CA ILE A 121 -24.04 -22.30 5.31
C ILE A 121 -24.39 -21.97 6.74
N HIS A 122 -25.03 -22.90 7.43
CA HIS A 122 -25.40 -22.76 8.83
C HIS A 122 -24.67 -23.80 9.64
N VAL A 123 -24.13 -23.42 10.80
CA VAL A 123 -23.35 -24.29 11.68
C VAL A 123 -24.14 -24.54 12.97
N GLN A 124 -24.13 -25.77 13.47
CA GLN A 124 -24.80 -26.14 14.71
C GLN A 124 -23.98 -25.70 15.92
N ASN A 125 -24.63 -25.02 16.86
CA ASN A 125 -24.03 -24.64 18.13
C ASN A 125 -24.11 -25.77 19.19
N ASP A 126 -23.48 -25.55 20.35
CA ASP A 126 -23.45 -26.51 21.47
C ASP A 126 -24.84 -26.85 22.05
N ILE A 127 -25.85 -26.02 21.79
CA ILE A 127 -27.25 -26.20 22.24
C ILE A 127 -28.08 -26.92 21.16
N GLY A 128 -27.49 -27.26 20.01
CA GLY A 128 -28.13 -27.99 18.92
C GLY A 128 -28.83 -27.11 17.87
N ASN A 129 -28.79 -25.78 18.00
CA ASN A 129 -29.41 -24.85 17.04
C ASN A 129 -28.44 -24.50 15.91
N TYR A 130 -28.96 -24.39 14.68
CA TYR A 130 -28.19 -23.95 13.52
C TYR A 130 -28.21 -22.43 13.40
N LYS A 131 -27.04 -21.83 13.17
CA LYS A 131 -26.88 -20.39 12.91
C LYS A 131 -26.20 -20.16 11.58
N LEU A 132 -26.67 -19.16 10.85
CA LEU A 132 -26.04 -18.70 9.61
C LEU A 132 -24.58 -18.31 9.86
N ALA A 133 -23.67 -18.95 9.13
CA ALA A 133 -22.23 -18.74 9.21
C ALA A 133 -21.68 -18.06 7.95
N ALA A 134 -22.22 -18.38 6.77
CA ALA A 134 -21.79 -17.78 5.51
C ALA A 134 -22.88 -17.81 4.44
N ILE A 135 -22.75 -16.95 3.43
CA ILE A 135 -23.57 -16.96 2.21
C ILE A 135 -22.59 -16.93 1.02
N GLY A 136 -22.84 -17.75 0.01
CA GLY A 136 -22.06 -17.77 -1.21
C GLY A 136 -22.93 -18.06 -2.43
N LYS A 137 -22.28 -18.15 -3.60
CA LYS A 137 -22.95 -18.42 -4.88
C LYS A 137 -22.18 -19.48 -5.65
N ILE A 138 -22.89 -20.38 -6.31
CA ILE A 138 -22.31 -21.39 -7.20
C ILE A 138 -22.07 -20.73 -8.55
N GLU A 139 -20.83 -20.47 -8.93
CA GLU A 139 -20.50 -19.67 -10.12
C GLU A 139 -19.88 -20.49 -11.25
N SER A 140 -19.23 -21.60 -10.92
CA SER A 140 -18.58 -22.51 -11.87
C SER A 140 -18.96 -23.97 -11.60
N GLU A 141 -18.52 -24.88 -12.47
CA GLU A 141 -18.70 -26.33 -12.27
C GLU A 141 -17.98 -26.84 -11.02
N ASP A 142 -16.84 -26.24 -10.67
CA ASP A 142 -16.12 -26.51 -9.43
C ASP A 142 -16.06 -25.26 -8.57
N ASN A 143 -16.56 -25.33 -7.34
CA ASN A 143 -16.53 -24.22 -6.38
C ASN A 143 -15.83 -24.66 -5.11
N TYR A 144 -14.88 -23.85 -4.67
CA TYR A 144 -14.13 -24.10 -3.45
C TYR A 144 -14.33 -22.95 -2.45
N ALA A 145 -14.61 -23.29 -1.21
CA ALA A 145 -14.74 -22.33 -0.12
C ALA A 145 -13.94 -22.77 1.11
N CYS A 146 -13.37 -21.79 1.81
CA CYS A 146 -12.68 -21.99 3.08
C CYS A 146 -13.30 -21.05 4.12
N LEU A 147 -13.84 -21.60 5.21
CA LEU A 147 -14.43 -20.86 6.31
C LEU A 147 -13.50 -20.89 7.52
N THR A 148 -13.21 -19.72 8.07
CA THR A 148 -12.43 -19.58 9.30
C THR A 148 -13.35 -19.20 10.45
N SER A 149 -13.48 -20.06 11.46
CA SER A 149 -14.23 -19.76 12.69
C SER A 149 -13.52 -18.63 13.44
N PRO A 150 -14.21 -17.56 13.90
CA PRO A 150 -13.58 -16.43 14.56
C PRO A 150 -13.18 -16.67 16.03
N LYS A 151 -13.42 -17.85 16.62
CA LYS A 151 -12.94 -18.21 17.97
C LYS A 151 -12.61 -19.71 18.14
N THR A 152 -11.54 -19.97 18.89
CA THR A 152 -11.18 -21.27 19.48
C THR A 152 -11.88 -21.46 20.83
N ARG A 153 -12.41 -22.65 21.12
CA ARG A 153 -12.96 -23.03 22.44
C ARG A 153 -11.82 -23.60 23.29
N PHE A 154 -11.51 -22.96 24.42
CA PHE A 154 -10.64 -23.55 25.43
C PHE A 154 -11.50 -24.27 26.46
N GLU A 155 -11.39 -25.59 26.52
CA GLU A 155 -11.90 -26.38 27.64
C GLU A 155 -10.76 -26.60 28.62
N PHE A 156 -10.87 -26.04 29.83
CA PHE A 156 -9.98 -26.37 30.93
C PHE A 156 -10.77 -27.18 31.95
N THR A 157 -10.23 -28.34 32.31
CA THR A 157 -10.66 -29.08 33.50
C THR A 157 -9.75 -28.65 34.63
N THR A 158 -10.27 -27.90 35.61
CA THR A 158 -9.50 -27.54 36.81
C THR A 158 -9.76 -28.55 37.92
N TYR A 159 -8.71 -28.97 38.61
CA TYR A 159 -8.86 -29.74 39.84
C TYR A 159 -9.24 -28.80 40.99
N ALA A 160 -10.12 -29.25 41.88
CA ALA A 160 -10.44 -28.52 43.09
C ALA A 160 -9.15 -28.33 43.91
N HIS A 161 -8.76 -27.08 44.15
CA HIS A 161 -7.67 -26.76 45.06
C HIS A 161 -8.26 -26.48 46.44
N ASN A 162 -7.85 -27.26 47.43
CA ASN A 162 -8.18 -27.01 48.84
C ASN A 162 -7.18 -25.99 49.38
N GLY A 163 -7.54 -24.71 49.34
CA GLY A 163 -6.82 -23.64 50.00
C GLY A 163 -7.81 -22.76 50.77
N GLU A 164 -7.39 -22.24 51.93
CA GLU A 164 -8.20 -21.28 52.67
C GLU A 164 -8.46 -20.03 51.83
N SER A 165 -9.67 -19.47 51.96
CA SER A 165 -10.13 -18.36 51.15
C SER A 165 -9.26 -17.12 51.37
N GLY A 166 -8.30 -16.87 50.48
CA GLY A 166 -7.61 -15.59 50.40
C GLY A 166 -8.58 -14.45 50.05
N SER A 167 -8.10 -13.21 50.10
CA SER A 167 -8.84 -11.95 49.84
C SER A 167 -9.44 -11.81 48.41
N ALA A 168 -9.47 -12.90 47.63
CA ALA A 168 -10.19 -13.04 46.39
C ALA A 168 -11.68 -12.68 46.52
N ALA A 169 -12.32 -12.99 47.65
CA ALA A 169 -13.71 -12.63 47.91
C ALA A 169 -13.92 -11.10 48.04
N GLU A 170 -12.94 -10.38 48.63
CA GLU A 170 -12.98 -8.93 48.75
C GLU A 170 -12.67 -8.24 47.41
N HIS A 171 -11.72 -8.78 46.65
CA HIS A 171 -11.44 -8.34 45.28
C HIS A 171 -12.66 -8.54 44.37
N LYS A 172 -13.36 -9.68 44.49
CA LYS A 172 -14.60 -9.96 43.77
C LYS A 172 -15.69 -8.93 44.12
N LYS A 173 -15.84 -8.54 45.39
CA LYS A 173 -16.78 -7.49 45.81
C LYS A 173 -16.42 -6.10 45.24
N LYS A 174 -15.13 -5.74 45.18
CA LYS A 174 -14.65 -4.48 44.58
C LYS A 174 -14.94 -4.41 43.07
N VAL A 175 -14.76 -5.54 42.36
CA VAL A 175 -15.05 -5.65 40.93
C VAL A 175 -16.56 -5.66 40.65
N ILE A 176 -17.37 -6.32 41.49
CA ILE A 176 -18.84 -6.30 41.37
C ILE A 176 -19.40 -4.89 41.58
N LYS A 177 -18.82 -4.08 42.49
CA LYS A 177 -19.31 -2.73 42.78
C LYS A 177 -18.96 -1.70 41.70
N SER A 178 -17.96 -1.95 40.86
CA SER A 178 -17.59 -1.05 39.75
C SER A 178 -18.28 -1.41 38.43
N HIS A 179 -19.01 -2.52 38.35
CA HIS A 179 -19.76 -2.95 37.17
C HIS A 179 -21.19 -3.32 37.58
N ASN A 180 -22.02 -2.30 37.83
CA ASN A 180 -23.45 -2.49 38.07
C ASN A 180 -24.17 -2.85 36.76
N GLN A 181 -24.23 -4.15 36.44
CA GLN A 181 -25.45 -4.78 35.98
C GLN A 181 -25.57 -6.12 36.71
N GLN A 182 -26.62 -6.29 37.53
CA GLN A 182 -26.96 -7.62 38.03
C GLN A 182 -27.29 -8.50 36.80
N PRO A 183 -26.70 -9.69 36.67
CA PRO A 183 -27.10 -10.63 35.63
C PRO A 183 -28.58 -10.97 35.82
N ALA A 184 -29.39 -10.82 34.78
CA ALA A 184 -30.73 -11.40 34.78
C ALA A 184 -30.59 -12.94 34.80
N ASP A 185 -31.43 -13.62 35.58
CA ASP A 185 -31.41 -15.07 35.79
C ASP A 185 -31.71 -15.90 34.52
N THR A 186 -32.00 -15.24 33.40
CA THR A 186 -32.02 -15.81 32.05
C THR A 186 -31.55 -14.75 31.05
N PRO A 187 -30.51 -15.00 30.22
CA PRO A 187 -30.11 -14.05 29.19
C PRO A 187 -31.18 -14.02 28.09
N SER A 188 -32.06 -13.02 28.14
CA SER A 188 -32.96 -12.71 27.03
C SER A 188 -32.22 -11.89 25.98
N ILE A 189 -32.16 -12.41 24.75
CA ILE A 189 -31.71 -11.67 23.55
C ILE A 189 -32.91 -11.54 22.58
N THR A 190 -34.11 -11.25 23.08
CA THR A 190 -35.28 -10.96 22.23
C THR A 190 -35.26 -9.54 21.66
N GLY A 191 -34.11 -8.84 21.69
CA GLY A 191 -34.03 -7.40 21.43
C GLY A 191 -33.66 -6.98 20.01
N ASN A 192 -33.28 -7.87 19.11
CA ASN A 192 -32.94 -7.51 17.72
C ASN A 192 -33.81 -8.28 16.74
N SER A 193 -34.52 -7.55 15.88
CA SER A 193 -35.23 -8.11 14.74
C SER A 193 -34.22 -8.71 13.75
N ASP A 194 -34.55 -9.86 13.18
CA ASP A 194 -33.84 -10.49 12.06
C ASP A 194 -33.87 -9.57 10.82
N THR A 195 -33.07 -8.52 10.81
CA THR A 195 -32.93 -7.66 9.65
C THR A 195 -31.97 -8.34 8.69
N LYS A 196 -32.54 -8.96 7.66
CA LYS A 196 -31.81 -9.62 6.59
C LYS A 196 -30.88 -8.59 5.90
N PRO A 197 -29.58 -8.88 5.70
CA PRO A 197 -28.68 -7.95 5.04
C PRO A 197 -29.14 -7.69 3.60
N THR A 198 -28.96 -6.46 3.14
CA THR A 198 -29.41 -6.02 1.81
C THR A 198 -28.26 -6.15 0.83
N ILE A 199 -28.47 -6.89 -0.26
CA ILE A 199 -27.49 -7.04 -1.34
C ILE A 199 -27.47 -5.73 -2.14
N GLN A 200 -26.37 -4.99 -2.13
CA GLN A 200 -26.14 -4.00 -3.19
C GLN A 200 -25.76 -4.74 -4.48
N GLN A 201 -26.54 -4.54 -5.54
CA GLN A 201 -26.19 -5.04 -6.86
C GLN A 201 -25.13 -4.12 -7.48
N SER A 202 -23.85 -4.36 -7.18
CA SER A 202 -22.77 -3.85 -8.02
C SER A 202 -22.27 -4.97 -8.94
N ARG A 203 -21.71 -4.59 -10.09
CA ARG A 203 -21.08 -5.47 -11.07
C ARG A 203 -19.61 -5.06 -11.23
N ASN A 204 -18.71 -6.00 -11.46
CA ASN A 204 -17.31 -5.73 -11.79
C ASN A 204 -17.18 -5.29 -13.25
N ASP A 205 -15.93 -5.03 -13.61
CA ASP A 205 -15.49 -4.45 -14.88
C ASP A 205 -15.79 -5.34 -16.10
N ASP A 206 -16.15 -6.61 -15.88
CA ASP A 206 -16.60 -7.57 -16.90
C ASP A 206 -18.14 -7.74 -16.96
N GLY A 207 -18.88 -6.96 -16.17
CA GLY A 207 -20.34 -7.03 -16.10
C GLY A 207 -20.89 -8.17 -15.22
N HIS A 208 -20.04 -8.89 -14.49
CA HIS A 208 -20.46 -9.89 -13.50
C HIS A 208 -20.84 -9.22 -12.17
N PRO A 209 -21.91 -9.65 -11.48
CA PRO A 209 -22.25 -9.08 -10.17
C PRO A 209 -21.13 -9.32 -9.14
N VAL A 210 -20.62 -8.26 -8.53
CA VAL A 210 -19.71 -8.31 -7.38
C VAL A 210 -20.58 -8.34 -6.14
N ALA A 211 -20.67 -9.49 -5.50
CA ALA A 211 -21.27 -9.56 -4.17
C ALA A 211 -20.24 -9.07 -3.14
N ALA A 212 -20.19 -7.76 -2.90
CA ALA A 212 -19.65 -7.24 -1.65
C ALA A 212 -20.76 -7.32 -0.59
N VAL A 213 -20.52 -8.06 0.49
CA VAL A 213 -21.39 -8.02 1.67
C VAL A 213 -21.07 -6.72 2.41
N ILE A 214 -21.75 -5.65 2.04
CA ILE A 214 -21.74 -4.39 2.80
C ILE A 214 -22.85 -4.54 3.83
N ASP A 215 -22.48 -4.53 5.10
CA ASP A 215 -23.33 -4.79 6.27
C ASP A 215 -23.80 -6.26 6.42
N GLY A 216 -22.83 -7.15 6.69
CA GLY A 216 -23.13 -8.23 7.62
C GLY A 216 -23.46 -7.59 8.97
N ALA A 217 -24.63 -7.90 9.53
CA ALA A 217 -25.20 -7.35 10.75
C ALA A 217 -24.18 -6.78 11.73
N ALA A 218 -24.47 -5.59 12.27
CA ALA A 218 -23.87 -5.11 13.51
C ALA A 218 -23.62 -6.32 14.42
N ASN A 219 -22.34 -6.52 14.74
CA ASN A 219 -21.82 -7.65 15.50
C ASN A 219 -22.81 -8.13 16.58
N TRP A 220 -22.91 -9.45 16.73
CA TRP A 220 -23.87 -10.19 17.56
C TRP A 220 -23.98 -9.73 19.05
N TYR A 221 -23.22 -8.73 19.50
CA TYR A 221 -23.24 -8.17 20.85
C TYR A 221 -23.04 -6.65 20.95
N ASN A 222 -23.22 -5.85 19.89
CA ASN A 222 -23.00 -4.39 19.95
C ASN A 222 -21.61 -4.00 20.51
N MET A 223 -20.58 -4.77 20.13
CA MET A 223 -19.20 -4.53 20.50
C MET A 223 -18.37 -4.27 19.24
N HIS A 224 -18.11 -2.99 18.96
CA HIS A 224 -16.96 -2.59 18.13
C HIS A 224 -15.73 -3.34 18.62
N ASN A 225 -15.24 -4.29 17.83
CA ASN A 225 -13.92 -4.86 18.05
C ASN A 225 -13.05 -4.48 16.85
N ASP A 226 -12.60 -3.24 16.91
CA ASP A 226 -11.56 -2.64 16.09
C ASP A 226 -10.22 -3.35 16.31
N LYS A 227 -10.06 -4.55 15.76
CA LYS A 227 -8.73 -5.16 15.66
C LYS A 227 -8.48 -5.67 14.26
N ALA A 228 -8.28 -4.71 13.36
CA ALA A 228 -7.19 -4.81 12.39
C ALA A 228 -5.91 -5.23 13.14
N ALA A 229 -4.98 -5.92 12.49
CA ALA A 229 -3.69 -6.27 13.10
C ALA A 229 -2.91 -4.99 13.44
N HIS A 230 -3.22 -4.40 14.59
CA HIS A 230 -2.50 -3.25 15.10
C HIS A 230 -1.08 -3.71 15.43
N PRO A 231 -0.05 -2.94 15.04
CA PRO A 231 1.30 -3.24 15.49
C PRO A 231 1.28 -3.32 17.02
N ALA A 232 1.97 -4.31 17.60
CA ALA A 232 2.10 -4.40 19.05
C ALA A 232 2.51 -3.03 19.58
N GLN A 233 1.86 -2.51 20.62
CA GLN A 233 2.06 -1.14 21.13
C GLN A 233 3.55 -0.81 21.36
N ASP A 234 4.36 -1.81 21.74
CA ASP A 234 5.81 -1.71 21.86
C ASP A 234 6.51 -1.40 20.52
N ALA A 235 6.11 -2.04 19.42
CA ALA A 235 6.68 -1.82 18.09
C ALA A 235 6.43 -0.39 17.57
N LEU A 236 5.21 0.13 17.76
CA LEU A 236 4.88 1.50 17.37
C LEU A 236 5.60 2.53 18.26
N THR A 237 5.76 2.22 19.56
CA THR A 237 6.53 3.06 20.47
C THR A 237 7.99 3.14 20.02
N LYS A 238 8.63 2.01 19.72
CA LYS A 238 10.02 1.97 19.21
C LYS A 238 10.17 2.69 17.87
N LEU A 239 9.23 2.51 16.95
CA LEU A 239 9.20 3.23 15.68
C LEU A 239 9.15 4.74 15.89
N ASN A 240 8.22 5.23 16.72
CA ASN A 240 8.07 6.65 16.98
C ASN A 240 9.30 7.23 17.68
N THR A 241 9.91 6.49 18.62
CA THR A 241 11.20 6.85 19.21
C THR A 241 12.30 6.94 18.16
N LEU A 242 12.38 5.97 17.24
CA LEU A 242 13.37 5.99 16.15
C LEU A 242 13.18 7.21 15.25
N VAL A 243 11.96 7.46 14.78
CA VAL A 243 11.66 8.58 13.88
C VAL A 243 11.99 9.92 14.55
N ALA A 244 11.46 10.15 15.76
CA ALA A 244 11.70 11.40 16.49
C ALA A 244 13.19 11.64 16.75
N PHE A 245 13.91 10.59 17.17
CA PHE A 245 15.33 10.70 17.43
C PHE A 245 16.15 10.92 16.16
N MET A 246 15.83 10.24 15.05
CA MET A 246 16.53 10.45 13.78
C MET A 246 16.28 11.86 13.22
N GLU A 247 15.05 12.38 13.33
CA GLU A 247 14.70 13.75 12.92
C GLU A 247 15.51 14.78 13.71
N HIS A 248 15.60 14.62 15.03
CA HIS A 248 16.46 15.46 15.89
C HIS A 248 17.94 15.30 15.50
N GLN A 249 18.42 14.06 15.44
CA GLN A 249 19.84 13.77 15.21
C GLN A 249 20.32 14.29 13.85
N ALA A 250 19.48 14.33 12.80
CA ALA A 250 19.84 14.89 11.50
C ALA A 250 20.20 16.38 11.55
N THR A 251 19.80 17.09 12.62
CA THR A 251 20.20 18.48 12.92
C THR A 251 21.56 18.59 13.59
N LEU A 252 22.15 17.50 14.05
CA LEU A 252 23.42 17.49 14.79
C LEU A 252 24.60 17.21 13.85
N ASP A 253 25.75 17.84 14.08
CA ASP A 253 26.96 17.65 13.26
C ASP A 253 27.98 16.69 13.90
N TYR A 254 27.92 15.40 13.56
CA TYR A 254 28.82 14.40 14.13
C TYR A 254 30.23 14.48 13.55
N ARG A 255 30.54 15.40 12.62
CA ARG A 255 31.93 15.62 12.15
C ARG A 255 32.84 16.07 13.29
N VAL A 256 32.32 16.79 14.28
CA VAL A 256 33.09 17.14 15.49
C VAL A 256 33.38 15.92 16.39
N LEU A 257 32.64 14.84 16.17
CA LEU A 257 32.81 13.54 16.82
C LEU A 257 33.58 12.56 15.92
N ALA A 258 34.33 13.07 14.94
CA ALA A 258 34.98 12.24 13.94
C ALA A 258 35.84 11.09 14.51
N PRO A 259 36.65 11.31 15.56
CA PRO A 259 37.54 10.27 16.09
C PRO A 259 36.82 9.11 16.78
N ILE A 260 35.57 9.30 17.23
CA ILE A 260 34.87 8.29 18.05
C ILE A 260 33.88 7.47 17.22
N THR A 261 33.78 6.17 17.48
CA THR A 261 32.89 5.21 16.83
C THR A 261 31.42 5.35 17.27
N SER A 262 30.50 4.65 16.59
CA SER A 262 29.10 4.55 17.05
C SER A 262 28.99 3.90 18.44
N ASP A 263 29.83 2.91 18.73
CA ASP A 263 29.85 2.23 20.02
C ASP A 263 30.32 3.16 21.15
N GLU A 264 31.33 3.99 20.89
CA GLU A 264 31.78 4.98 21.87
C GLU A 264 30.73 6.07 22.11
N ILE A 265 30.00 6.51 21.08
CA ILE A 265 28.85 7.41 21.25
C ILE A 265 27.80 6.77 22.15
N ILE A 266 27.44 5.51 21.88
CA ILE A 266 26.48 4.74 22.70
C ILE A 266 26.95 4.64 24.15
N VAL A 267 28.23 4.33 24.39
CA VAL A 267 28.80 4.28 25.74
C VAL A 267 28.67 5.64 26.44
N LYS A 268 28.96 6.75 25.75
CA LYS A 268 28.80 8.11 26.30
C LYS A 268 27.33 8.42 26.61
N MET A 269 26.39 8.04 25.73
CA MET A 269 24.96 8.23 25.94
C MET A 269 24.45 7.44 27.15
N ARG A 270 24.87 6.18 27.30
CA ARG A 270 24.54 5.34 28.46
C ARG A 270 25.06 5.90 29.77
N LYS A 271 26.28 6.43 29.76
CA LYS A 271 26.90 7.09 30.92
C LYS A 271 26.36 8.50 31.18
N LYS A 272 25.44 9.00 30.34
CA LYS A 272 24.93 10.39 30.38
C LYS A 272 26.05 11.44 30.28
N THR A 273 27.14 11.10 29.60
CA THR A 273 28.29 11.99 29.34
C THR A 273 28.40 12.40 27.87
N PHE A 274 27.39 12.05 27.05
CA PHE A 274 27.30 12.52 25.68
C PHE A 274 26.89 13.99 25.67
N VAL A 275 27.69 14.83 25.04
CA VAL A 275 27.38 16.23 24.78
C VAL A 275 26.95 16.32 23.32
N GLU A 276 25.74 16.85 23.08
CA GLU A 276 25.25 17.02 21.71
C GLU A 276 26.21 17.95 20.94
N PRO A 277 26.63 17.56 19.73
CA PRO A 277 27.51 18.40 18.94
C PRO A 277 26.73 19.60 18.36
N VAL A 278 27.47 20.59 17.86
CA VAL A 278 26.89 21.78 17.23
C VAL A 278 25.92 21.41 16.11
N GLY A 279 24.91 22.27 15.92
CA GLY A 279 23.89 22.06 14.90
C GLY A 279 24.42 22.23 13.47
N LYS A 280 23.81 21.50 12.54
CA LYS A 280 23.92 21.66 11.09
C LYS A 280 22.53 21.77 10.47
N LYS A 281 22.48 22.24 9.22
CA LYS A 281 21.25 22.19 8.43
C LYS A 281 20.86 20.72 8.19
N PRO A 282 19.58 20.32 8.37
CA PRO A 282 19.15 18.92 8.20
C PRO A 282 19.50 18.30 6.85
N GLN A 283 19.59 19.11 5.80
CA GLN A 283 19.85 18.69 4.43
C GLN A 283 21.34 18.53 4.12
N GLN A 284 22.21 18.95 5.05
CA GLN A 284 23.65 18.89 4.86
C GLN A 284 24.14 17.47 5.07
N PHE A 285 24.53 16.82 3.97
CA PHE A 285 25.15 15.49 3.98
C PHE A 285 26.56 15.56 4.56
N THR A 286 26.85 14.70 5.55
CA THR A 286 28.16 14.68 6.23
C THR A 286 29.03 13.50 5.80
N LYS A 287 28.44 12.47 5.17
CA LYS A 287 29.04 11.16 4.84
C LYS A 287 29.15 10.20 6.04
N TRP A 288 28.36 10.41 7.10
CA TRP A 288 28.39 9.60 8.34
C TRP A 288 27.10 8.79 8.52
N CYS A 289 26.30 8.60 7.46
CA CYS A 289 25.01 7.90 7.45
C CYS A 289 24.97 6.62 8.31
N ALA A 290 25.93 5.71 8.14
CA ALA A 290 25.98 4.46 8.91
C ALA A 290 26.10 4.70 10.41
N LYS A 291 26.87 5.71 10.83
CA LYS A 291 26.99 6.08 12.25
C LYS A 291 25.66 6.60 12.80
N TYR A 292 24.99 7.48 12.07
CA TYR A 292 23.71 8.07 12.50
C TYR A 292 22.64 6.99 12.65
N VAL A 293 22.49 6.14 11.64
CA VAL A 293 21.51 5.05 11.65
C VAL A 293 21.79 4.08 12.80
N LYS A 294 23.05 3.70 13.03
CA LYS A 294 23.42 2.82 14.16
C LYS A 294 23.06 3.38 15.52
N VAL A 295 23.37 4.66 15.76
CA VAL A 295 23.03 5.33 17.02
C VAL A 295 21.51 5.42 17.18
N GLY A 296 20.79 5.76 16.12
CA GLY A 296 19.32 5.83 16.15
C GLY A 296 18.65 4.48 16.41
N LEU A 297 19.10 3.42 15.74
CA LEU A 297 18.59 2.07 15.97
C LEU A 297 18.88 1.59 17.40
N TRP A 298 20.06 1.91 17.95
CA TRP A 298 20.35 1.61 19.36
C TRP A 298 19.44 2.39 20.30
N TYR A 299 19.32 3.70 20.10
CA TYR A 299 18.52 4.60 20.95
C TYR A 299 17.06 4.16 21.03
N ALA A 300 16.50 3.70 19.91
CA ALA A 300 15.13 3.20 19.82
C ALA A 300 14.96 1.74 20.26
N GLY A 301 16.01 1.06 20.73
CA GLY A 301 15.93 -0.32 21.21
C GLY A 301 15.75 -1.38 20.10
N TYR A 302 16.23 -1.12 18.89
CA TYR A 302 16.24 -2.11 17.80
C TYR A 302 17.42 -3.09 17.91
N GLY A 303 18.46 -2.75 18.68
CA GLY A 303 19.69 -3.54 18.84
C GLY A 303 19.96 -3.95 20.29
N PRO A 304 21.14 -4.57 20.54
CA PRO A 304 21.57 -4.90 21.90
C PRO A 304 21.79 -3.63 22.75
N ALA A 305 21.58 -3.73 24.06
CA ALA A 305 21.65 -2.56 24.95
C ALA A 305 23.06 -1.96 25.09
N THR A 306 24.11 -2.73 24.81
CA THR A 306 25.50 -2.36 25.13
C THR A 306 26.32 -1.83 23.95
N GLN A 307 25.90 -2.06 22.71
CA GLN A 307 26.66 -1.74 21.50
C GLN A 307 25.74 -1.44 20.30
N SER A 308 26.31 -0.83 19.26
CA SER A 308 25.61 -0.62 17.99
C SER A 308 25.42 -1.92 17.22
N ILE A 309 24.36 -1.96 16.41
CA ILE A 309 24.20 -3.01 15.39
C ILE A 309 25.36 -2.93 14.41
N GLY A 310 25.99 -4.08 14.13
CA GLY A 310 27.18 -4.15 13.30
C GLY A 310 28.38 -3.41 13.90
N SER A 311 28.61 -3.52 15.21
CA SER A 311 29.84 -3.03 15.84
C SER A 311 31.08 -3.44 15.02
N GLY A 312 32.00 -2.51 14.78
CA GLY A 312 33.16 -2.70 13.91
C GLY A 312 32.91 -2.53 12.40
N VAL A 313 31.66 -2.59 11.91
CA VAL A 313 31.36 -2.38 10.48
C VAL A 313 31.30 -0.88 10.14
N GLN A 314 32.17 -0.38 9.27
CA GLN A 314 32.18 1.06 8.93
C GLN A 314 31.37 1.39 7.67
N LEU A 315 31.33 0.49 6.69
CA LEU A 315 30.71 0.78 5.40
C LEU A 315 29.19 0.54 5.46
N ALA A 316 28.42 1.53 5.02
CA ALA A 316 26.95 1.43 4.98
C ALA A 316 26.48 0.23 4.16
N ARG A 317 27.12 -0.05 3.02
CA ARG A 317 26.77 -1.20 2.15
C ARG A 317 26.93 -2.57 2.81
N GLN A 318 27.69 -2.67 3.90
CA GLN A 318 27.94 -3.92 4.63
C GLN A 318 26.93 -4.14 5.77
N MET A 319 25.98 -3.23 5.98
CA MET A 319 25.07 -3.30 7.12
C MET A 319 23.99 -4.39 7.00
N GLY A 320 23.66 -4.84 5.80
CA GLY A 320 22.58 -5.82 5.58
C GLY A 320 22.67 -7.09 6.44
N PRO A 321 23.78 -7.84 6.37
CA PRO A 321 23.98 -9.02 7.21
C PRO A 321 23.92 -8.74 8.72
N GLU A 322 24.39 -7.57 9.15
CA GLU A 322 24.37 -7.18 10.56
C GLU A 322 22.96 -6.82 11.05
N LEU A 323 22.13 -6.24 10.18
CA LEU A 323 20.70 -6.02 10.45
C LEU A 323 19.98 -7.36 10.63
N ILE A 324 20.25 -8.34 9.77
CA ILE A 324 19.67 -9.69 9.90
C ILE A 324 20.08 -10.34 11.23
N LYS A 325 21.38 -10.29 11.60
CA LYS A 325 21.86 -10.79 12.90
C LYS A 325 21.17 -10.09 14.08
N ALA A 326 20.83 -8.82 13.93
CA ALA A 326 20.08 -8.05 14.92
C ALA A 326 18.57 -8.36 14.94
N GLY A 327 18.09 -9.31 14.14
CA GLY A 327 16.70 -9.75 14.09
C GLY A 327 15.80 -8.96 13.14
N PHE A 328 16.38 -8.21 12.19
CA PHE A 328 15.62 -7.66 11.07
C PHE A 328 15.34 -8.76 10.04
N LYS A 329 14.23 -8.62 9.33
CA LYS A 329 13.90 -9.43 8.16
C LYS A 329 14.12 -8.60 6.91
N GLU A 330 14.73 -9.19 5.88
CA GLU A 330 14.76 -8.57 4.56
C GLU A 330 13.35 -8.60 3.96
N VAL A 331 12.90 -7.46 3.44
CA VAL A 331 11.56 -7.27 2.91
C VAL A 331 11.56 -7.53 1.40
N ALA A 332 10.69 -8.42 0.96
CA ALA A 332 10.44 -8.66 -0.46
C ALA A 332 9.54 -7.53 -1.01
N LEU A 333 10.15 -6.56 -1.70
CA LEU A 333 9.44 -5.50 -2.41
C LEU A 333 9.34 -5.82 -3.90
N PRO A 334 8.36 -5.24 -4.61
CA PRO A 334 8.36 -5.22 -6.07
C PRO A 334 9.70 -4.71 -6.61
N LYS A 335 10.08 -5.22 -7.78
CA LYS A 335 11.28 -4.74 -8.48
C LYS A 335 10.92 -3.58 -9.41
N VAL A 336 11.84 -2.64 -9.53
CA VAL A 336 11.73 -1.52 -10.47
C VAL A 336 13.02 -1.42 -11.29
N LYS A 337 12.86 -1.11 -12.57
CA LYS A 337 13.97 -0.83 -13.48
C LYS A 337 14.26 0.68 -13.46
N ILE A 338 15.49 1.04 -13.11
CA ILE A 338 15.99 2.42 -13.07
C ILE A 338 17.03 2.62 -14.16
N HIS A 339 16.88 3.70 -14.91
CA HIS A 339 17.89 4.24 -15.82
C HIS A 339 18.87 5.11 -15.02
N ALA A 340 20.08 4.59 -14.81
CA ALA A 340 21.18 5.29 -14.16
C ALA A 340 22.28 5.58 -15.20
N GLY A 341 22.16 6.71 -15.89
CA GLY A 341 22.97 6.99 -17.08
C GLY A 341 22.61 6.02 -18.21
N GLN A 342 23.61 5.29 -18.74
CA GLN A 342 23.40 4.29 -19.79
C GLN A 342 23.03 2.89 -19.25
N GLN A 343 23.05 2.69 -17.92
CA GLN A 343 22.76 1.39 -17.31
C GLN A 343 21.29 1.28 -16.89
N ILE A 344 20.70 0.12 -17.15
CA ILE A 344 19.39 -0.26 -16.59
C ILE A 344 19.66 -1.17 -15.40
N ILE A 345 19.19 -0.76 -14.23
CA ILE A 345 19.40 -1.46 -12.96
C ILE A 345 18.05 -1.89 -12.43
N GLU A 346 17.90 -3.19 -12.15
CA GLU A 346 16.75 -3.71 -11.44
C GLU A 346 17.03 -3.77 -9.94
N GLN A 347 16.16 -3.17 -9.14
CA GLN A 347 16.33 -3.06 -7.68
C GLN A 347 15.00 -3.10 -6.92
N PRO A 348 15.00 -3.34 -5.60
CA PRO A 348 13.81 -3.16 -4.77
C PRO A 348 13.22 -1.75 -4.91
N ASP A 349 11.91 -1.67 -5.07
CA ASP A 349 11.18 -0.42 -5.25
C ASP A 349 10.91 0.25 -3.90
N ILE A 350 11.73 1.25 -3.57
CA ILE A 350 11.64 2.00 -2.33
C ILE A 350 10.42 2.91 -2.24
N THR A 351 9.55 2.94 -3.25
CA THR A 351 8.28 3.66 -3.15
C THR A 351 7.33 2.98 -2.16
N PHE A 352 7.49 1.67 -1.96
CA PHE A 352 6.62 0.81 -1.14
C PHE A 352 7.23 0.44 0.22
N VAL A 353 8.29 1.11 0.67
CA VAL A 353 8.82 0.89 2.03
C VAL A 353 7.89 1.48 3.08
N LEU A 354 7.89 0.90 4.28
CA LEU A 354 7.12 1.36 5.42
C LEU A 354 7.98 2.12 6.42
N PRO A 355 7.39 3.01 7.24
CA PRO A 355 8.09 3.66 8.33
C PRO A 355 8.79 2.64 9.24
N GLY A 356 10.07 2.85 9.53
CA GLY A 356 10.93 1.96 10.29
C GLY A 356 11.78 1.01 9.45
N ASP A 357 11.53 0.91 8.14
CA ASP A 357 12.40 0.17 7.24
C ASP A 357 13.78 0.82 7.16
N VAL A 358 14.82 -0.02 7.14
CA VAL A 358 16.20 0.39 6.93
C VAL A 358 16.59 0.00 5.51
N ILE A 359 16.96 0.99 4.70
CA ILE A 359 17.31 0.81 3.29
C ILE A 359 18.82 0.91 3.16
N VAL A 360 19.45 -0.12 2.58
CA VAL A 360 20.89 -0.18 2.36
C VAL A 360 21.18 -0.03 0.88
N TYR A 361 22.17 0.80 0.55
CA TYR A 361 22.54 1.12 -0.81
C TYR A 361 24.04 0.87 -1.08
N LYS A 362 24.37 0.50 -2.31
CA LYS A 362 25.72 0.64 -2.88
C LYS A 362 25.75 1.85 -3.81
N LYS A 363 26.92 2.45 -4.05
CA LYS A 363 27.05 3.46 -5.10
C LYS A 363 26.99 2.80 -6.47
N THR A 364 26.25 3.39 -7.40
CA THR A 364 26.08 2.86 -8.76
C THR A 364 27.40 2.83 -9.52
N ALA A 365 28.10 3.97 -9.58
CA ALA A 365 29.36 4.11 -10.32
C ALA A 365 30.61 3.58 -9.56
N ALA A 366 30.50 3.33 -8.25
CA ALA A 366 31.62 2.93 -7.40
C ALA A 366 31.19 1.91 -6.34
N PRO A 367 30.81 0.68 -6.75
CA PRO A 367 30.12 -0.29 -5.88
C PRO A 367 30.94 -0.75 -4.67
N ASN A 368 32.26 -0.57 -4.70
CA ASN A 368 33.17 -0.96 -3.62
C ASN A 368 33.34 0.10 -2.51
N GLU A 369 32.87 1.33 -2.74
CA GLU A 369 32.92 2.42 -1.74
C GLU A 369 31.93 2.19 -0.58
N ALA A 370 31.83 3.15 0.34
CA ALA A 370 31.02 3.02 1.56
C ALA A 370 29.52 2.76 1.32
N GLY A 371 28.97 3.16 0.18
CA GLY A 371 27.53 3.09 -0.09
C GLY A 371 26.74 4.14 0.70
N HIS A 372 25.47 3.86 0.98
CA HIS A 372 24.59 4.69 1.81
C HIS A 372 23.64 3.81 2.63
N ILE A 373 23.00 4.38 3.64
CA ILE A 373 21.97 3.70 4.43
C ILE A 373 21.01 4.75 4.99
N ASP A 374 19.71 4.50 4.88
CA ASP A 374 18.64 5.37 5.36
C ASP A 374 17.64 4.59 6.23
N VAL A 375 16.91 5.33 7.05
CA VAL A 375 15.67 4.88 7.70
C VAL A 375 14.49 5.57 7.00
N ARG A 376 13.45 4.81 6.65
CA ARG A 376 12.18 5.37 6.22
C ARG A 376 11.43 5.91 7.43
N THR A 377 11.10 7.20 7.39
CA THR A 377 10.12 7.83 8.29
C THR A 377 8.75 7.89 7.62
N TYR A 378 7.73 8.40 8.30
CA TYR A 378 6.44 8.70 7.67
C TYR A 378 6.62 9.67 6.49
N HIS A 379 7.42 10.73 6.65
CA HIS A 379 7.46 11.83 5.67
C HIS A 379 8.69 11.84 4.75
N GLY A 380 9.51 10.79 4.76
CA GLY A 380 10.67 10.70 3.86
C GLY A 380 11.76 9.76 4.38
N PHE A 381 12.96 9.93 3.86
CA PHE A 381 14.12 9.11 4.17
C PHE A 381 15.15 9.92 4.95
N ILE A 382 15.72 9.32 6.00
CA ILE A 382 16.62 10.02 6.91
C ILE A 382 17.83 9.16 7.29
N SER A 383 18.98 9.81 7.35
CA SER A 383 20.23 9.21 7.84
C SER A 383 21.04 10.26 8.60
N ASP A 384 22.23 10.60 8.09
CA ASP A 384 22.97 11.78 8.55
C ASP A 384 22.44 13.07 7.94
N PHE A 385 21.45 13.00 7.05
CA PHE A 385 20.73 14.15 6.51
C PHE A 385 19.31 13.74 6.11
N VAL A 386 18.48 14.73 5.81
CA VAL A 386 17.17 14.55 5.20
C VAL A 386 17.29 14.91 3.72
N TRP A 387 16.86 14.01 2.84
CA TRP A 387 16.96 14.20 1.39
C TRP A 387 16.22 15.47 0.93
N PRO A 388 16.93 16.48 0.38
CA PRO A 388 16.27 17.66 -0.15
C PRO A 388 15.90 17.54 -1.63
N ALA A 389 16.60 16.66 -2.35
CA ALA A 389 16.43 16.44 -3.77
C ALA A 389 15.22 15.53 -4.04
N ARG A 390 14.70 15.57 -5.28
CA ARG A 390 13.69 14.64 -5.81
C ARG A 390 12.51 14.44 -4.86
N ASN A 391 12.04 15.55 -4.28
CA ASN A 391 10.89 15.55 -3.39
C ASN A 391 11.02 14.65 -2.14
N GLY A 392 12.25 14.48 -1.63
CA GLY A 392 12.52 13.67 -0.45
C GLY A 392 12.83 12.21 -0.74
N PHE A 393 12.94 11.81 -2.01
CA PHE A 393 13.42 10.49 -2.39
C PHE A 393 14.97 10.44 -2.47
N PRO A 394 15.57 9.30 -2.11
CA PRO A 394 16.98 9.02 -2.34
C PRO A 394 17.36 9.16 -3.81
N ASP A 395 18.59 9.63 -4.05
CA ASP A 395 19.16 9.74 -5.39
C ASP A 395 19.51 8.34 -5.95
N VAL A 396 18.51 7.67 -6.52
CA VAL A 396 18.61 6.31 -7.08
C VAL A 396 19.45 6.23 -8.36
N GLN A 397 19.87 7.36 -8.95
CA GLN A 397 20.85 7.36 -10.03
C GLN A 397 22.28 7.22 -9.48
N LYS A 398 22.56 7.78 -8.30
CA LYS A 398 23.86 7.63 -7.62
C LYS A 398 23.96 6.37 -6.77
N TYR A 399 22.83 5.89 -6.27
CA TYR A 399 22.76 4.77 -5.34
C TYR A 399 21.84 3.67 -5.85
N THR A 400 22.33 2.43 -5.84
CA THR A 400 21.53 1.24 -6.07
C THR A 400 21.12 0.64 -4.73
N VAL A 401 19.83 0.39 -4.55
CA VAL A 401 19.26 -0.30 -3.39
C VAL A 401 19.68 -1.77 -3.44
N ILE A 402 20.37 -2.23 -2.40
CA ILE A 402 20.83 -3.61 -2.29
C ILE A 402 20.07 -4.43 -1.25
N GLY A 403 19.25 -3.78 -0.41
CA GLY A 403 18.36 -4.48 0.51
C GLY A 403 17.50 -3.51 1.33
N VAL A 404 16.35 -4.00 1.77
CA VAL A 404 15.41 -3.29 2.66
C VAL A 404 15.14 -4.21 3.85
N TYR A 405 15.30 -3.71 5.06
CA TYR A 405 15.27 -4.50 6.27
C TYR A 405 14.26 -3.94 7.27
N ARG A 406 13.37 -4.79 7.79
CA ARG A 406 12.28 -4.42 8.70
C ARG A 406 12.37 -5.20 10.01
N LYS A 407 12.17 -4.51 11.13
CA LYS A 407 12.05 -5.13 12.45
C LYS A 407 10.81 -4.67 13.20
N TYR A 408 10.66 -3.36 13.37
CA TYR A 408 9.45 -2.72 13.88
C TYR A 408 9.01 -1.64 12.89
N SER A 409 7.75 -1.71 12.47
CA SER A 409 7.14 -0.80 11.51
C SER A 409 5.66 -0.61 11.84
N ASP A 410 5.07 0.46 11.33
CA ASP A 410 3.62 0.60 11.31
C ASP A 410 3.06 -0.22 10.14
N THR A 411 2.48 -1.38 10.44
CA THR A 411 1.91 -2.29 9.45
C THR A 411 0.65 -1.73 8.81
N LEU A 412 -0.05 -0.77 9.44
CA LEU A 412 -1.23 -0.13 8.86
C LEU A 412 -0.87 0.97 7.87
N ALA A 413 0.39 1.44 7.83
CA ALA A 413 0.81 2.46 6.89
C ALA A 413 0.57 2.05 5.43
N GLU A 414 0.79 0.77 5.09
CA GLU A 414 0.51 0.26 3.74
C GLU A 414 -0.98 0.28 3.42
N ALA A 415 -1.80 -0.22 4.35
CA ALA A 415 -3.26 -0.29 4.21
C ALA A 415 -3.86 1.12 4.01
N ARG A 416 -3.37 2.10 4.78
CA ARG A 416 -3.75 3.52 4.65
C ARG A 416 -3.39 4.10 3.30
N VAL A 417 -2.19 3.83 2.79
CA VAL A 417 -1.78 4.29 1.45
C VAL A 417 -2.66 3.65 0.38
N LYS A 418 -2.90 2.34 0.44
CA LYS A 418 -3.79 1.62 -0.49
C LYS A 418 -5.22 2.16 -0.45
N ALA A 419 -5.75 2.43 0.75
CA ALA A 419 -7.06 3.02 0.97
C ALA A 419 -7.16 4.40 0.31
N PHE A 420 -6.18 5.27 0.53
CA PHE A 420 -6.18 6.61 -0.06
C PHE A 420 -6.04 6.57 -1.59
N LEU A 421 -5.17 5.70 -2.12
CA LEU A 421 -5.05 5.52 -3.56
C LEU A 421 -6.36 5.04 -4.18
N ARG A 422 -7.07 4.09 -3.55
CA ARG A 422 -8.39 3.64 -4.01
C ARG A 422 -9.40 4.79 -4.07
N ILE A 423 -9.46 5.63 -3.04
CA ILE A 423 -10.34 6.81 -3.03
C ILE A 423 -10.02 7.71 -4.22
N ILE A 424 -8.75 7.98 -4.50
CA ILE A 424 -8.37 8.78 -5.67
C ILE A 424 -8.89 8.11 -6.95
N ARG A 425 -8.65 6.81 -7.14
CA ARG A 425 -9.07 6.10 -8.36
C ARG A 425 -10.59 6.14 -8.59
N GLU A 426 -11.38 5.91 -7.55
CA GLU A 426 -12.84 5.90 -7.64
C GLU A 426 -13.43 7.26 -8.00
N HIS A 427 -12.75 8.36 -7.67
CA HIS A 427 -13.16 9.71 -8.02
C HIS A 427 -12.57 10.20 -9.35
N GLU A 428 -11.27 10.02 -9.56
CA GLU A 428 -10.55 10.51 -10.74
C GLU A 428 -10.85 9.67 -11.99
N ALA A 429 -11.13 8.37 -11.84
CA ALA A 429 -11.54 7.49 -12.93
C ALA A 429 -13.01 7.01 -12.78
N LYS A 430 -13.85 7.81 -12.13
CA LYS A 430 -15.29 7.52 -11.98
C LYS A 430 -15.95 7.23 -13.33
N GLY A 431 -16.62 6.09 -13.44
CA GLY A 431 -17.39 5.68 -14.62
C GLY A 431 -16.61 4.87 -15.65
N PHE A 432 -15.32 4.64 -15.45
CA PHE A 432 -14.53 3.72 -16.25
C PHE A 432 -14.58 2.31 -15.66
N ALA A 433 -14.71 1.30 -16.52
CA ALA A 433 -14.59 -0.09 -16.11
C ALA A 433 -13.14 -0.41 -15.68
N ASP A 434 -12.16 -0.07 -16.51
CA ASP A 434 -10.74 -0.19 -16.12
C ASP A 434 -10.19 1.21 -15.77
N PRO A 435 -10.07 1.57 -14.48
CA PRO A 435 -9.62 2.89 -14.08
C PRO A 435 -8.19 3.16 -14.55
N TYR A 436 -7.34 2.15 -14.64
CA TYR A 436 -5.95 2.31 -15.08
C TYR A 436 -5.82 2.63 -16.56
N LYS A 437 -6.88 2.43 -17.35
CA LYS A 437 -6.94 2.77 -18.77
C LYS A 437 -7.70 4.07 -19.06
N ALA A 438 -8.16 4.78 -18.04
CA ALA A 438 -9.06 5.93 -18.21
C ALA A 438 -8.43 7.12 -18.96
N LEU A 439 -9.15 7.66 -19.96
CA LEU A 439 -8.85 8.92 -20.63
C LEU A 439 -10.05 9.85 -20.54
N LYS A 440 -9.94 10.93 -19.76
CA LYS A 440 -10.96 11.97 -19.74
C LYS A 440 -10.69 12.98 -20.86
N TRP A 441 -11.46 12.88 -21.94
CA TRP A 441 -11.52 13.92 -22.97
C TRP A 441 -12.65 14.91 -22.69
N GLU A 442 -12.51 16.12 -23.24
CA GLU A 442 -13.45 17.24 -23.09
C GLU A 442 -14.89 16.93 -23.55
N ASN A 443 -15.10 15.84 -24.30
CA ASN A 443 -16.40 15.48 -24.88
C ASN A 443 -17.19 14.42 -24.07
N ASN A 444 -16.85 14.18 -22.80
CA ASN A 444 -17.56 13.22 -21.90
C ASN A 444 -17.61 11.77 -22.41
N GLN A 445 -16.83 11.39 -23.42
CA GLN A 445 -16.68 9.99 -23.80
C GLN A 445 -15.71 9.31 -22.84
N HIS A 446 -16.14 8.20 -22.23
CA HIS A 446 -15.26 7.32 -21.46
C HIS A 446 -14.40 6.53 -22.43
N ILE A 447 -13.26 7.11 -22.82
CA ILE A 447 -12.31 6.49 -23.75
C ILE A 447 -11.23 5.78 -22.94
N CYS A 448 -10.87 4.57 -23.33
CA CYS A 448 -9.77 3.82 -22.72
C CYS A 448 -8.57 3.73 -23.67
N PHE A 449 -7.34 3.79 -23.15
CA PHE A 449 -6.17 3.33 -23.91
C PHE A 449 -5.92 1.85 -23.69
N SER A 450 -5.33 1.17 -24.67
CA SER A 450 -4.92 -0.23 -24.56
C SER A 450 -3.42 -0.40 -24.30
N ASP A 451 -2.59 0.51 -24.79
CA ASP A 451 -1.13 0.42 -24.67
C ASP A 451 -0.61 1.07 -23.37
N MET A 452 -0.06 0.24 -22.49
CA MET A 452 0.57 0.66 -21.23
C MET A 452 2.10 0.80 -21.33
N SER A 453 2.67 0.67 -22.53
CA SER A 453 4.10 0.80 -22.76
C SER A 453 4.61 2.21 -22.46
N MET A 454 3.73 3.20 -22.54
CA MET A 454 4.00 4.60 -22.22
C MET A 454 2.72 5.36 -21.84
N HIS A 455 2.88 6.57 -21.32
CA HIS A 455 1.74 7.46 -21.08
C HIS A 455 1.05 7.80 -22.41
N PRO A 456 -0.30 7.71 -22.52
CA PRO A 456 -1.05 7.81 -23.78
C PRO A 456 -1.18 9.23 -24.37
N SER A 457 -0.44 10.21 -23.82
CA SER A 457 -0.44 11.61 -24.25
C SER A 457 0.99 12.00 -24.59
N ASN A 458 1.19 13.21 -25.12
CA ASN A 458 2.49 13.75 -25.47
C ASN A 458 2.75 15.12 -24.80
N ARG A 459 3.93 15.69 -25.06
CA ARG A 459 4.36 17.01 -24.55
C ARG A 459 3.44 18.16 -24.95
N VAL A 460 2.85 18.09 -26.14
CA VAL A 460 2.04 19.17 -26.71
C VAL A 460 0.67 19.19 -26.06
N GLU A 461 0.03 18.02 -25.96
CA GLU A 461 -1.32 17.89 -25.40
C GLU A 461 -1.34 17.92 -23.87
N ASN A 462 -0.31 17.32 -23.24
CA ASN A 462 -0.16 17.24 -21.78
C ASN A 462 -1.44 16.83 -21.02
N LYS A 463 -2.21 15.90 -21.61
CA LYS A 463 -3.50 15.47 -21.09
C LYS A 463 -3.38 14.51 -19.90
N PRO A 464 -4.35 14.54 -18.98
CA PRO A 464 -4.43 13.57 -17.88
C PRO A 464 -4.83 12.17 -18.38
N ALA A 465 -4.26 11.13 -17.78
CA ALA A 465 -4.60 9.75 -18.08
C ALA A 465 -4.46 8.81 -16.87
N GLY A 466 -5.08 7.64 -16.96
CA GLY A 466 -4.97 6.56 -16.01
C GLY A 466 -5.77 6.77 -14.72
N ALA A 467 -5.55 5.89 -13.75
CA ALA A 467 -6.41 5.79 -12.56
C ALA A 467 -6.35 7.05 -11.68
N TYR A 468 -5.26 7.80 -11.76
CA TYR A 468 -5.01 9.02 -10.99
C TYR A 468 -5.05 10.28 -11.85
N GLN A 469 -5.43 10.17 -13.13
CA GLN A 469 -5.51 11.28 -14.08
C GLN A 469 -4.21 12.12 -14.10
N ILE A 470 -3.07 11.43 -14.12
CA ILE A 470 -1.74 12.05 -14.12
C ILE A 470 -1.50 12.67 -15.49
N LYS A 471 -1.00 13.91 -15.53
CA LYS A 471 -0.61 14.56 -16.79
C LYS A 471 0.71 14.02 -17.32
N TRP A 472 0.86 13.96 -18.64
CA TRP A 472 2.10 13.52 -19.29
C TRP A 472 3.36 14.22 -18.76
N GLY A 473 3.32 15.54 -18.60
CA GLY A 473 4.46 16.33 -18.14
C GLY A 473 4.82 16.01 -16.69
N THR A 474 3.80 15.79 -15.85
CA THR A 474 3.98 15.38 -14.45
C THR A 474 4.58 13.97 -14.35
N PHE A 475 4.09 13.03 -15.17
CA PHE A 475 4.64 11.68 -15.24
C PHE A 475 6.09 11.67 -15.74
N THR A 476 6.38 12.45 -16.79
CA THR A 476 7.73 12.59 -17.36
C THR A 476 8.70 13.21 -16.35
N GLN A 477 8.27 14.24 -15.62
CA GLN A 477 9.10 14.81 -14.54
C GLN A 477 9.42 13.76 -13.47
N ALA A 478 8.42 13.01 -12.99
CA ALA A 478 8.64 11.96 -12.01
C ALA A 478 9.63 10.91 -12.54
N LYS A 479 9.46 10.47 -13.79
CA LYS A 479 10.37 9.55 -14.49
C LYS A 479 11.80 10.09 -14.55
N ASP A 480 12.00 11.35 -14.92
CA ASP A 480 13.33 11.94 -15.07
C ASP A 480 14.02 12.15 -13.70
N GLU A 481 13.26 12.56 -12.69
CA GLU A 481 13.75 12.76 -11.33
C GLU A 481 14.04 11.44 -10.60
N THR A 482 13.38 10.34 -10.95
CA THR A 482 13.55 9.03 -10.30
C THR A 482 14.37 8.05 -11.15
N GLY A 483 14.52 8.30 -12.44
CA GLY A 483 15.08 7.34 -13.39
C GLY A 483 14.17 6.15 -13.68
N TRP A 484 12.88 6.17 -13.33
CA TRP A 484 11.97 5.07 -13.69
C TRP A 484 11.90 4.84 -15.20
N SER A 485 11.49 3.63 -15.59
CA SER A 485 11.12 3.34 -16.97
C SER A 485 9.94 4.21 -17.43
N GLY A 486 9.79 4.36 -18.75
CA GLY A 486 8.67 5.10 -19.34
C GLY A 486 7.31 4.39 -19.31
N TYR A 487 7.26 3.15 -18.80
CA TYR A 487 6.06 2.33 -18.71
C TYR A 487 4.96 2.99 -17.87
N PHE A 488 3.71 2.79 -18.26
CA PHE A 488 2.53 3.38 -17.62
C PHE A 488 1.54 2.30 -17.16
N THR A 489 2.08 1.18 -16.68
CA THR A 489 1.30 0.05 -16.13
C THR A 489 0.63 0.43 -14.81
N PRO A 490 -0.29 -0.38 -14.26
CA PRO A 490 -0.95 -0.08 -13.00
C PRO A 490 0.02 0.21 -11.84
N ILE A 491 1.09 -0.58 -11.72
CA ILE A 491 2.10 -0.36 -10.68
C ILE A 491 2.91 0.93 -10.92
N ASP A 492 3.15 1.31 -12.18
CA ASP A 492 3.84 2.57 -12.50
C ASP A 492 2.96 3.79 -12.17
N GLN A 493 1.65 3.68 -12.42
CA GLN A 493 0.68 4.71 -12.06
C GLN A 493 0.56 4.86 -10.54
N ASP A 494 0.46 3.75 -9.80
CA ASP A 494 0.47 3.75 -8.32
C ASP A 494 1.74 4.39 -7.78
N ARG A 495 2.89 4.03 -8.35
CA ARG A 495 4.20 4.57 -7.98
C ARG A 495 4.27 6.08 -8.21
N ALA A 496 3.79 6.54 -9.37
CA ALA A 496 3.71 7.97 -9.68
C ALA A 496 2.74 8.72 -8.75
N ALA A 497 1.60 8.12 -8.39
CA ALA A 497 0.69 8.71 -7.41
C ALA A 497 1.35 8.85 -6.02
N ILE A 498 2.03 7.80 -5.54
CA ILE A 498 2.77 7.84 -4.27
C ILE A 498 3.89 8.90 -4.31
N TYR A 499 4.60 9.01 -5.43
CA TYR A 499 5.60 10.07 -5.64
C TYR A 499 5.00 11.47 -5.49
N LEU A 500 3.85 11.71 -6.12
CA LEU A 500 3.15 12.98 -6.06
C LEU A 500 2.68 13.30 -4.64
N LEU A 501 2.15 12.32 -3.92
CA LEU A 501 1.78 12.45 -2.50
C LEU A 501 3.00 12.78 -1.62
N GLN A 502 4.15 12.19 -1.90
CA GLN A 502 5.40 12.50 -1.18
C GLN A 502 5.91 13.91 -1.51
N SER A 503 5.72 14.38 -2.75
CA SER A 503 6.15 15.72 -3.18
C SER A 503 5.34 16.87 -2.57
N LYS A 504 4.08 16.62 -2.22
CA LYS A 504 3.24 17.64 -1.59
C LYS A 504 3.60 17.73 -0.12
N SER A 505 4.10 18.90 0.27
CA SER A 505 4.54 19.17 1.64
C SER A 505 3.86 20.41 2.20
N SER A 506 3.71 20.45 3.52
CA SER A 506 3.10 21.56 4.24
C SER A 506 4.06 22.73 4.48
N SER A 507 5.35 22.51 4.26
CA SER A 507 6.40 23.47 4.57
C SER A 507 7.61 23.28 3.66
N THR A 508 8.33 24.37 3.43
CA THR A 508 9.64 24.36 2.80
C THR A 508 10.76 24.00 3.81
N SER A 509 10.48 24.10 5.12
CA SER A 509 11.38 23.76 6.23
C SER A 509 11.49 22.26 6.46
N TYR A 510 12.62 21.82 7.02
CA TYR A 510 12.93 20.40 7.20
C TYR A 510 12.95 20.00 8.69
N PRO A 511 12.56 18.76 9.02
CA PRO A 511 12.04 17.72 8.11
C PRO A 511 10.67 18.11 7.54
N ARG A 512 10.49 17.92 6.21
CA ARG A 512 9.24 18.28 5.54
C ARG A 512 8.15 17.31 5.96
N ARG A 513 6.98 17.82 6.33
CA ARG A 513 5.78 17.00 6.50
C ARG A 513 5.06 16.90 5.17
N THR A 514 4.91 15.67 4.67
CA THR A 514 4.34 15.37 3.35
C THR A 514 2.93 14.79 3.44
N ALA A 515 2.15 14.92 2.36
CA ALA A 515 0.81 14.32 2.28
C ALA A 515 0.88 12.82 2.44
N LEU A 516 1.85 12.16 1.78
CA LEU A 516 2.09 10.73 1.95
C LEU A 516 2.34 10.37 3.42
N GLY A 517 3.15 11.15 4.14
CA GLY A 517 3.42 10.86 5.54
C GLY A 517 2.20 11.04 6.44
N TYR A 518 1.40 12.08 6.24
CA TYR A 518 0.13 12.22 6.97
C TYR A 518 -0.85 11.07 6.66
N ILE A 519 -0.93 10.62 5.39
CA ILE A 519 -1.74 9.45 5.02
C ILE A 519 -1.21 8.19 5.74
N MET A 520 0.10 7.96 5.74
CA MET A 520 0.71 6.83 6.44
C MET A 520 0.46 6.88 7.95
N GLU A 521 0.37 8.07 8.56
CA GLU A 521 0.00 8.25 9.97
C GLU A 521 -1.51 8.07 10.26
N GLY A 522 -2.35 7.91 9.23
CA GLY A 522 -3.81 7.85 9.39
C GLY A 522 -4.47 9.22 9.56
N LYS A 523 -3.87 10.26 9.00
CA LYS A 523 -4.26 11.67 9.14
C LYS A 523 -4.64 12.29 7.79
N PRO A 524 -5.68 11.78 7.08
CA PRO A 524 -6.03 12.25 5.74
C PRO A 524 -6.47 13.72 5.70
N GLU A 525 -7.05 14.22 6.79
CA GLU A 525 -7.45 15.63 6.92
C GLU A 525 -6.24 16.56 6.94
N GLN A 526 -5.22 16.26 7.75
CA GLN A 526 -3.96 16.99 7.74
C GLN A 526 -3.25 16.87 6.38
N ALA A 527 -3.28 15.69 5.76
CA ALA A 527 -2.72 15.50 4.42
C ALA A 527 -3.32 16.49 3.40
N ILE A 528 -4.61 16.79 3.52
CA ILE A 528 -5.30 17.70 2.61
C ILE A 528 -5.04 19.15 2.97
N ASN A 529 -5.34 19.52 4.22
CA ASN A 529 -5.32 20.91 4.68
C ASN A 529 -3.90 21.49 4.73
N GLU A 530 -2.96 20.73 5.28
CA GLU A 530 -1.61 21.24 5.50
C GLU A 530 -0.80 21.30 4.21
N THR A 531 -1.00 20.36 3.27
CA THR A 531 -0.22 20.30 2.02
C THR A 531 -0.95 20.82 0.79
N LYS A 532 -2.18 21.33 0.97
CA LYS A 532 -3.06 21.79 -0.11
C LYS A 532 -3.23 20.73 -1.21
N LEU A 533 -3.51 19.48 -0.78
CA LEU A 533 -3.50 18.33 -1.68
C LEU A 533 -4.55 18.42 -2.80
N TRP A 534 -5.61 19.21 -2.60
CA TRP A 534 -6.61 19.52 -3.62
C TRP A 534 -6.05 20.17 -4.89
N ASN A 535 -4.84 20.76 -4.84
CA ASN A 535 -4.14 21.26 -6.03
C ASN A 535 -3.66 20.14 -6.97
N LEU A 536 -3.54 18.90 -6.47
CA LEU A 536 -3.29 17.72 -7.30
C LEU A 536 -4.61 17.04 -7.70
N PHE A 537 -5.48 16.82 -6.72
CA PHE A 537 -6.71 16.06 -6.91
C PHE A 537 -7.92 16.93 -6.57
N ALA A 538 -8.55 17.50 -7.59
CA ALA A 538 -9.54 18.56 -7.41
C ALA A 538 -10.86 18.10 -6.77
N PHE A 539 -11.10 16.78 -6.70
CA PHE A 539 -12.24 16.19 -5.98
C PHE A 539 -12.11 16.30 -4.46
N LEU A 540 -10.91 16.55 -3.94
CA LEU A 540 -10.68 16.68 -2.50
C LEU A 540 -11.27 18.01 -1.96
N PRO A 541 -11.65 18.05 -0.67
CA PRO A 541 -12.06 19.27 0.01
C PRO A 541 -11.08 20.44 -0.23
N GLY A 542 -11.59 21.61 -0.59
CA GLY A 542 -10.79 22.84 -0.76
C GLY A 542 -10.42 23.19 -2.22
N GLY A 543 -10.62 22.28 -3.18
CA GLY A 543 -10.32 22.52 -4.61
C GLY A 543 -11.32 23.38 -5.41
N GLY A 544 -12.34 23.97 -4.76
CA GLY A 544 -13.31 24.88 -5.38
C GLY A 544 -14.31 24.31 -6.41
N LYS A 545 -14.43 22.98 -6.58
CA LYS A 545 -15.35 22.36 -7.56
C LYS A 545 -16.66 21.86 -6.91
N GLN A 546 -17.77 21.89 -7.65
CA GLN A 546 -19.10 21.47 -7.16
C GLN A 546 -19.24 19.96 -6.84
N GLN A 547 -18.30 19.10 -7.27
CA GLN A 547 -18.37 17.63 -7.09
C GLN A 547 -17.34 17.09 -6.09
N GLN A 548 -17.04 17.84 -5.03
CA GLN A 548 -16.06 17.41 -4.03
C GLN A 548 -16.63 16.39 -3.06
N ILE A 549 -15.79 15.45 -2.63
CA ILE A 549 -16.07 14.64 -1.45
C ILE A 549 -16.01 15.55 -0.21
N THR A 550 -16.91 15.37 0.74
CA THR A 550 -16.83 16.07 2.03
C THR A 550 -15.71 15.49 2.88
N MET A 551 -15.18 16.26 3.84
CA MET A 551 -14.13 15.75 4.73
C MET A 551 -14.61 14.54 5.57
N ASP A 552 -15.86 14.58 6.05
CA ASP A 552 -16.43 13.47 6.82
C ASP A 552 -16.58 12.20 5.99
N ALA A 553 -17.12 12.32 4.77
CA ALA A 553 -17.25 11.18 3.86
C ALA A 553 -15.87 10.62 3.48
N LEU A 554 -14.88 11.47 3.26
CA LEU A 554 -13.52 11.04 2.99
C LEU A 554 -12.94 10.23 4.16
N LYS A 555 -13.05 10.73 5.39
CA LYS A 555 -12.52 10.04 6.59
C LYS A 555 -13.21 8.71 6.80
N GLN A 556 -14.54 8.66 6.65
CA GLN A 556 -15.31 7.42 6.75
C GLN A 556 -14.88 6.39 5.69
N THR A 557 -14.77 6.79 4.42
CA THR A 557 -14.31 5.91 3.34
C THR A 557 -12.87 5.47 3.54
N PHE A 558 -12.01 6.38 4.01
CA PHE A 558 -10.61 6.07 4.31
C PHE A 558 -10.48 5.04 5.43
N ASP A 559 -11.24 5.18 6.51
CA ASP A 559 -11.25 4.22 7.62
C ASP A 559 -11.82 2.86 7.17
N LEU A 560 -12.89 2.87 6.37
CA LEU A 560 -13.46 1.66 5.77
C LEU A 560 -12.43 0.91 4.93
N TYR A 561 -11.82 1.57 3.94
CA TYR A 561 -10.84 0.93 3.06
C TYR A 561 -9.55 0.57 3.79
N THR A 562 -9.16 1.33 4.81
CA THR A 562 -8.01 0.96 5.65
C THR A 562 -8.28 -0.36 6.36
N LYS A 563 -9.50 -0.57 6.87
CA LYS A 563 -9.90 -1.85 7.49
C LYS A 563 -9.96 -3.00 6.48
N GLU A 564 -10.35 -2.74 5.23
CA GLU A 564 -10.34 -3.76 4.16
C GLU A 564 -8.93 -4.19 3.74
N TYR A 565 -7.96 -3.28 3.78
CA TYR A 565 -6.57 -3.56 3.38
C TYR A 565 -5.63 -3.97 4.52
N ALA A 566 -6.10 -3.92 5.78
CA ALA A 566 -5.33 -4.27 6.97
C ALA A 566 -5.57 -5.72 7.40
#